data_AF-A0A2C5Z729-F1
#
_entry.id   AF-A0A2C5Z729-F1
#
_cell.length_a   1.000
_cell.length_b   1.000
_cell.length_c   1.000
_cell.angle_alpha   90.00
_cell.angle_beta   90.00
_cell.angle_gamma   90.00
#
_symmetry.space_group_name_H-M   'P 1'
#
loop_
_entity.id
_entity.type
_entity.pdbx_description
1 polymer ?
#
loop_
_entity_poly.entity_id
_entity_poly.type
_entity_poly.pdbx_seq_one_letter_code
_entity_poly.pdbx_strand_id
1 'polypeptide(L)'
;MHIPLEEEQVPGYDSSRYYPANPGERYVALKICNTGQDSEYELDMNKHLISANPQHRGHGALSTAIECFTVDSPRGQNHVVLVFEPLRDTLRRIRHRLSLRNYVTLAPLGLFKTYLEIVAEGLDYMHTQCHVVHTDLKLENIMMTFEDMSTIDALIEEQKTMPMARKYVKDRTVYRSHNNFGPVDSNLLHIIPQITDFDLARRVDKGVPLIEPIQANECQAPEVLFGTGWSYSADMWNFGAMIWEFLGGESLFIQKKCFSQAQHLANIIALHGPPPPELIQREREMRHLRFPPSNSPGAGL
;
A
#
# COMPACT_ATOMS: atom_id res chain seq x y z
N MET A 1 33.97 11.66 -0.80
CA MET A 1 35.07 10.86 -0.23
C MET A 1 34.37 9.80 0.60
N HIS A 2 34.21 8.61 0.00
CA HIS A 2 33.39 7.51 0.52
C HIS A 2 34.07 6.94 1.76
N ILE A 3 33.42 7.01 2.92
CA ILE A 3 33.86 6.34 4.14
C ILE A 3 33.13 4.99 4.14
N PRO A 4 33.82 3.86 4.01
CA PRO A 4 33.20 2.56 4.16
C PRO A 4 32.55 2.48 5.55
N LEU A 5 31.30 2.03 5.62
CA LEU A 5 30.78 1.49 6.87
C LEU A 5 31.61 0.25 7.19
N GLU A 6 32.61 0.36 8.06
CA GLU A 6 33.33 -0.80 8.57
C GLU A 6 32.44 -1.51 9.59
N GLU A 7 31.51 -2.33 9.09
CA GLU A 7 30.65 -3.22 9.87
C GLU A 7 31.45 -4.12 10.82
N GLU A 8 32.73 -4.34 10.50
CA GLU A 8 33.74 -5.04 11.30
C GLU A 8 33.97 -4.43 12.69
N GLN A 9 33.63 -3.15 12.87
CA GLN A 9 33.79 -2.44 14.16
C GLN A 9 32.57 -2.61 15.09
N VAL A 10 31.47 -3.23 14.62
CA VAL A 10 30.25 -3.38 15.41
C VAL A 10 30.39 -4.56 16.40
N PRO A 11 30.10 -4.38 17.70
CA PRO A 11 30.11 -5.47 18.66
C PRO A 11 29.14 -6.59 18.28
N GLY A 12 29.67 -7.77 17.97
CA GLY A 12 28.91 -8.94 17.51
C GLY A 12 28.95 -9.19 16.00
N TYR A 13 29.82 -8.49 15.25
CA TYR A 13 30.11 -8.77 13.86
C TYR A 13 30.66 -10.21 13.67
N ASP A 14 30.07 -10.93 12.71
CA ASP A 14 30.49 -12.26 12.29
C ASP A 14 30.55 -12.27 10.76
N SER A 15 31.78 -12.29 10.21
CA SER A 15 32.02 -12.23 8.76
C SER A 15 31.42 -13.41 7.98
N SER A 16 30.99 -14.48 8.66
CA SER A 16 30.25 -15.59 8.04
C SER A 16 28.75 -15.33 7.89
N ARG A 17 28.22 -14.28 8.54
CA ARG A 17 26.79 -13.90 8.57
C ARG A 17 26.51 -12.54 7.93
N TYR A 18 27.54 -11.74 7.72
CA TYR A 18 27.47 -10.41 7.13
C TYR A 18 28.13 -10.46 5.76
N TYR A 19 27.34 -10.26 4.71
CA TYR A 19 27.88 -10.06 3.37
C TYR A 19 28.54 -8.69 3.32
N PRO A 20 29.78 -8.54 2.82
CA PRO A 20 30.37 -7.23 2.59
C PRO A 20 29.49 -6.48 1.59
N ALA A 21 28.63 -5.59 2.09
CA ALA A 21 27.92 -4.65 1.26
C ALA A 21 28.92 -3.55 0.91
N ASN A 22 29.41 -3.52 -0.32
CA ASN A 22 29.86 -2.26 -0.90
C ASN A 22 28.58 -1.45 -1.09
N PRO A 23 28.29 -0.40 -0.29
CA PRO A 23 27.11 0.40 -0.53
C PRO A 23 27.26 0.99 -1.93
N GLY A 24 26.36 0.64 -2.84
CA GLY A 24 26.13 1.51 -3.98
C GLY A 24 25.69 2.89 -3.45
N GLU A 25 25.84 3.94 -4.24
CA GLU A 25 25.49 5.31 -3.87
C GLU A 25 23.96 5.53 -3.65
N ARG A 26 23.15 4.46 -3.62
CA ARG A 26 21.70 4.51 -3.66
C ARG A 26 21.06 3.56 -2.66
N TYR A 27 20.13 4.09 -1.89
CA TYR A 27 19.24 3.32 -1.02
C TYR A 27 18.07 2.73 -1.82
N VAL A 28 17.64 1.53 -1.45
CA VAL A 28 16.48 0.85 -2.02
C VAL A 28 15.66 0.18 -0.92
N ALA A 29 14.38 -0.02 -1.18
CA ALA A 29 13.51 -0.87 -0.37
C ALA A 29 13.37 -2.24 -1.04
N LEU A 30 13.56 -3.32 -0.28
CA LEU A 30 13.42 -4.69 -0.78
C LEU A 30 12.16 -5.32 -0.21
N LYS A 31 11.31 -5.83 -1.10
CA LYS A 31 10.19 -6.70 -0.76
C LYS A 31 10.55 -8.13 -1.16
N ILE A 32 10.75 -8.98 -0.17
CA ILE A 32 11.03 -10.41 -0.36
C ILE A 32 9.70 -11.15 -0.25
N CYS A 33 9.16 -11.58 -1.39
CA CYS A 33 7.87 -12.24 -1.46
C CYS A 33 7.95 -13.66 -0.86
N ASN A 34 6.83 -14.14 -0.33
CA ASN A 34 6.73 -15.54 0.09
C ASN A 34 6.73 -16.47 -1.13
N THR A 35 7.05 -17.75 -0.95
CA THR A 35 7.10 -18.71 -2.08
C THR A 35 5.68 -19.10 -2.51
N GLY A 36 5.42 -19.13 -3.82
CA GLY A 36 4.16 -19.63 -4.38
C GLY A 36 3.61 -18.74 -5.50
N GLN A 37 2.41 -19.09 -5.97
CA GLN A 37 1.73 -18.40 -7.09
C GLN A 37 1.53 -16.90 -6.84
N ASP A 38 1.34 -16.49 -5.59
CA ASP A 38 1.14 -15.09 -5.22
C ASP A 38 2.34 -14.21 -5.62
N SER A 39 3.57 -14.73 -5.53
CA SER A 39 4.79 -13.98 -5.88
C SER A 39 4.96 -13.78 -7.38
N GLU A 40 4.52 -14.73 -8.21
CA GLU A 40 4.52 -14.59 -9.67
C GLU A 40 3.47 -13.58 -10.12
N TYR A 41 2.30 -13.61 -9.47
CA TYR A 41 1.21 -12.66 -9.71
C TYR A 41 1.64 -11.23 -9.40
N GLU A 42 2.26 -11.00 -8.24
CA GLU A 42 2.72 -9.67 -7.83
C GLU A 42 3.79 -9.10 -8.80
N LEU A 43 4.70 -9.96 -9.27
CA LEU A 43 5.71 -9.58 -10.26
C LEU A 43 5.07 -9.21 -11.60
N ASP A 44 4.13 -10.03 -12.09
CA ASP A 44 3.41 -9.78 -13.33
C ASP A 44 2.56 -8.49 -13.24
N MET A 45 1.92 -8.23 -12.09
CA MET A 45 1.20 -6.99 -11.83
C MET A 45 2.13 -5.78 -11.91
N ASN A 46 3.29 -5.82 -11.25
CA ASN A 46 4.28 -4.74 -11.30
C ASN A 46 4.74 -4.45 -12.73
N LYS A 47 5.12 -5.48 -13.49
CA LYS A 47 5.56 -5.33 -14.90
C LYS A 47 4.50 -4.68 -15.78
N HIS A 48 3.24 -5.03 -15.56
CA HIS A 48 2.12 -4.47 -16.31
C HIS A 48 1.88 -3.00 -15.99
N LEU A 49 1.85 -2.64 -14.71
CA LEU A 49 1.70 -1.24 -14.28
C LEU A 49 2.85 -0.36 -14.82
N ILE A 50 4.07 -0.88 -14.88
CA ILE A 50 5.24 -0.16 -15.42
C ILE A 50 5.11 0.09 -16.93
N SER A 51 4.65 -0.91 -17.69
CA SER A 51 4.78 -0.93 -19.15
C SER A 51 3.56 -0.42 -19.92
N ALA A 52 2.39 -0.30 -19.29
CA ALA A 52 1.14 0.04 -19.99
C ALA A 52 1.19 1.39 -20.74
N ASN A 53 1.50 2.49 -20.05
CA ASN A 53 1.75 3.78 -20.70
C ASN A 53 2.62 4.71 -19.81
N PRO A 54 3.97 4.63 -19.92
CA PRO A 54 4.88 5.46 -19.13
C PRO A 54 4.78 6.97 -19.36
N GLN A 55 4.10 7.41 -20.43
CA GLN A 55 3.92 8.84 -20.73
C GLN A 55 2.69 9.44 -20.03
N HIS A 56 1.84 8.62 -19.42
CA HIS A 56 0.69 9.09 -18.68
C HIS A 56 1.14 9.82 -17.41
N ARG A 57 0.58 11.00 -17.13
CA ARG A 57 0.94 11.83 -15.97
C ARG A 57 0.76 11.11 -14.62
N GLY A 58 -0.21 10.21 -14.54
CA GLY A 58 -0.46 9.39 -13.36
C GLY A 58 0.51 8.22 -13.16
N HIS A 59 1.34 7.87 -14.15
CA HIS A 59 2.31 6.76 -14.04
C HIS A 59 3.28 6.99 -12.86
N GLY A 60 3.80 8.21 -12.74
CA GLY A 60 4.71 8.60 -11.66
C GLY A 60 4.06 8.73 -10.28
N ALA A 61 2.76 8.46 -10.14
CA ALA A 61 2.07 8.40 -8.86
C ALA A 61 1.95 6.96 -8.31
N LEU A 62 2.54 5.97 -8.98
CA LEU A 62 2.56 4.57 -8.53
C LEU A 62 3.98 4.18 -8.10
N SER A 63 4.11 3.57 -6.93
CA SER A 63 5.37 2.93 -6.51
C SER A 63 5.44 1.51 -7.06
N THR A 64 6.07 1.37 -8.21
CA THR A 64 6.31 0.07 -8.85
C THR A 64 7.76 -0.36 -8.68
N ALA A 65 8.02 -1.67 -8.79
CA ALA A 65 9.36 -2.22 -8.63
C ALA A 65 10.30 -1.70 -9.73
N ILE A 66 11.44 -1.13 -9.34
CA ILE A 66 12.50 -0.68 -10.25
C ILE A 66 13.34 -1.84 -10.79
N GLU A 67 13.41 -2.93 -10.04
CA GLU A 67 14.15 -4.14 -10.39
C GLU A 67 13.49 -5.36 -9.73
N CYS A 68 13.69 -6.54 -10.31
CA CYS A 68 13.30 -7.80 -9.71
C CYS A 68 14.36 -8.89 -9.92
N PHE A 69 14.57 -9.73 -8.92
CA PHE A 69 15.44 -10.90 -9.02
C PHE A 69 14.95 -12.01 -8.08
N THR A 70 15.60 -13.17 -8.11
CA THR A 70 15.27 -14.31 -7.24
C THR A 70 16.42 -14.62 -6.30
N VAL A 71 16.09 -14.98 -5.06
CA VAL A 71 17.06 -15.41 -4.05
C VAL A 71 16.71 -16.80 -3.53
N ASP A 72 17.72 -17.66 -3.42
CA ASP A 72 17.57 -18.98 -2.84
C ASP A 72 17.55 -18.89 -1.30
N SER A 73 16.51 -19.44 -0.70
CA SER A 73 16.41 -19.61 0.75
C SER A 73 17.31 -20.74 1.21
N PRO A 74 17.86 -20.68 2.45
CA PRO A 74 18.52 -21.81 3.10
C PRO A 74 17.66 -23.09 3.17
N ARG A 75 16.34 -22.96 2.97
CA ARG A 75 15.38 -24.09 2.91
C ARG A 75 15.20 -24.67 1.50
N GLY A 76 15.97 -24.21 0.51
CA GLY A 76 15.90 -24.68 -0.87
C GLY A 76 14.71 -24.15 -1.67
N GLN A 77 14.10 -23.04 -1.21
CA GLN A 77 12.98 -22.39 -1.89
C GLN A 77 13.42 -21.08 -2.54
N ASN A 78 12.83 -20.71 -3.68
CA ASN A 78 13.17 -19.48 -4.37
C ASN A 78 12.19 -18.37 -3.99
N HIS A 79 12.72 -17.22 -3.61
CA HIS A 79 11.93 -16.03 -3.29
C HIS A 79 12.10 -15.00 -4.41
N VAL A 80 10.98 -14.52 -4.95
CA VAL A 80 10.97 -13.30 -5.77
C VAL A 80 11.27 -12.11 -4.85
N VAL A 81 12.21 -11.27 -5.29
CA VAL A 81 12.56 -10.02 -4.63
C VAL A 81 12.23 -8.88 -5.56
N LEU A 82 11.41 -7.96 -5.10
CA LEU A 82 11.07 -6.72 -5.78
C LEU A 82 11.82 -5.56 -5.11
N VAL A 83 12.50 -4.76 -5.91
CA VAL A 83 13.28 -3.61 -5.48
C VAL A 83 12.46 -2.35 -5.76
N PHE A 84 12.35 -1.44 -4.79
CA PHE A 84 11.60 -0.19 -4.90
C PHE A 84 12.47 1.01 -4.50
N GLU A 85 12.09 2.19 -4.97
CA GLU A 85 12.56 3.43 -4.36
C GLU A 85 12.13 3.49 -2.88
N PRO A 86 13.00 3.95 -1.96
CA PRO A 86 12.61 4.15 -0.57
C PRO A 86 11.48 5.17 -0.47
N LEU A 87 10.45 4.82 0.29
CA LEU A 87 9.36 5.72 0.67
C LEU A 87 9.40 5.97 2.17
N ARG A 88 8.91 7.13 2.56
CA ARG A 88 8.99 7.65 3.92
C ARG A 88 7.78 7.20 4.75
N ASP A 89 6.82 8.09 4.91
CA ASP A 89 5.65 7.92 5.76
C ASP A 89 4.42 7.64 4.90
N THR A 90 3.44 6.93 5.43
CA THR A 90 2.09 6.90 4.85
C THR A 90 1.47 8.31 4.86
N LEU A 91 0.56 8.60 3.94
CA LEU A 91 -0.21 9.84 3.90
C LEU A 91 -0.96 10.08 5.23
N ARG A 92 -1.45 9.01 5.87
CA ARG A 92 -2.03 9.05 7.22
C ARG A 92 -1.11 9.71 8.23
N ARG A 93 0.17 9.30 8.25
CA ARG A 93 1.18 9.82 9.19
C ARG A 93 1.56 11.26 8.86
N ILE A 94 1.71 11.63 7.58
CA ILE A 94 1.96 13.02 7.18
C ILE A 94 0.84 13.94 7.67
N ARG A 95 -0.42 13.53 7.53
CA ARG A 95 -1.56 14.26 8.08
C ARG A 95 -1.40 14.55 9.58
N HIS A 96 -1.08 13.52 10.36
CA HIS A 96 -0.89 13.63 11.81
C HIS A 96 0.31 14.52 12.19
N ARG A 97 1.35 14.56 11.36
CA ARG A 97 2.53 15.42 11.58
C ARG A 97 2.24 16.89 11.28
N LEU A 98 1.44 17.16 10.26
CA LEU A 98 1.13 18.53 9.80
C LEU A 98 -0.12 19.12 10.46
N SER A 99 -0.98 18.30 11.05
CA SER A 99 -2.20 18.73 11.72
C SER A 99 -2.09 18.50 13.23
N LEU A 100 -2.08 19.59 14.00
CA LEU A 100 -2.12 19.53 15.47
C LEU A 100 -3.44 18.99 16.03
N ARG A 101 -4.47 18.91 15.18
CA ARG A 101 -5.80 18.43 15.51
C ARG A 101 -6.08 17.14 14.75
N ASN A 102 -7.06 16.39 15.23
CA ASN A 102 -7.49 15.17 14.55
C ASN A 102 -8.07 15.42 13.15
N TYR A 103 -8.38 16.66 12.76
CA TYR A 103 -8.86 17.02 11.43
C TYR A 103 -7.94 18.03 10.74
N VAL A 104 -8.07 18.14 9.42
CA VAL A 104 -7.30 19.07 8.57
C VAL A 104 -7.82 20.50 8.73
N THR A 105 -6.92 21.42 9.07
CA THR A 105 -7.25 22.85 9.12
C THR A 105 -7.05 23.52 7.76
N LEU A 106 -7.48 24.78 7.59
CA LEU A 106 -7.36 25.51 6.32
C LEU A 106 -5.91 25.66 5.85
N ALA A 107 -4.93 25.71 6.76
CA ALA A 107 -3.54 25.94 6.43
C ALA A 107 -2.93 24.82 5.54
N PRO A 108 -2.98 23.52 5.91
CA PRO A 108 -2.48 22.45 5.05
C PRO A 108 -3.45 22.01 3.95
N LEU A 109 -4.70 22.51 3.93
CA LEU A 109 -5.73 22.03 3.00
C LEU A 109 -5.34 22.17 1.52
N GLY A 110 -4.65 23.27 1.15
CA GLY A 110 -4.18 23.48 -0.22
C GLY A 110 -3.24 22.37 -0.69
N LEU A 111 -2.21 22.10 0.11
CA LEU A 111 -1.25 21.01 -0.14
C LEU A 111 -1.94 19.65 -0.23
N PHE A 112 -2.86 19.37 0.70
CA PHE A 112 -3.58 18.11 0.77
C PHE A 112 -4.50 17.89 -0.43
N LYS A 113 -5.11 18.95 -0.98
CA LYS A 113 -5.82 18.85 -2.25
C LYS A 113 -4.89 18.46 -3.39
N THR A 114 -3.71 19.07 -3.48
CA THR A 114 -2.69 18.69 -4.47
C THR A 114 -2.27 17.22 -4.34
N TYR A 115 -2.08 16.72 -3.12
CA TYR A 115 -1.79 15.30 -2.92
C TYR A 115 -2.93 14.38 -3.39
N LEU A 116 -4.18 14.73 -3.07
CA LEU A 116 -5.34 13.97 -3.51
C LEU A 116 -5.51 14.01 -5.04
N GLU A 117 -5.19 15.13 -5.69
CA GLU A 117 -5.16 15.24 -7.15
C GLU A 117 -4.12 14.29 -7.75
N ILE A 118 -2.91 14.22 -7.19
CA ILE A 118 -1.87 13.27 -7.66
C ILE A 118 -2.32 11.81 -7.49
N VAL A 119 -2.95 11.46 -6.37
CA VAL A 119 -3.52 10.11 -6.18
C VAL A 119 -4.62 9.84 -7.19
N ALA A 120 -5.50 10.82 -7.48
CA ALA A 120 -6.53 10.67 -8.49
C ALA A 120 -5.94 10.46 -9.90
N GLU A 121 -4.84 11.13 -10.24
CA GLU A 121 -4.11 10.87 -11.49
C GLU A 121 -3.55 9.45 -11.55
N GLY A 122 -3.02 8.93 -10.44
CA GLY A 122 -2.57 7.54 -10.33
C GLY A 122 -3.72 6.54 -10.54
N LEU A 123 -4.89 6.80 -9.96
CA LEU A 123 -6.07 5.97 -10.19
C LEU A 123 -6.56 6.04 -11.65
N ASP A 124 -6.56 7.23 -12.25
CA ASP A 124 -6.88 7.41 -13.67
C ASP A 124 -5.94 6.59 -14.56
N TYR A 125 -4.64 6.61 -14.27
CA TYR A 125 -3.67 5.76 -14.96
C TYR A 125 -3.98 4.27 -14.81
N MET A 126 -4.22 3.81 -13.57
CA MET A 126 -4.54 2.40 -13.29
C MET A 126 -5.81 1.96 -14.03
N HIS A 127 -6.87 2.77 -14.00
CA HIS A 127 -8.18 2.39 -14.52
C HIS A 127 -8.22 2.49 -16.05
N THR A 128 -7.71 3.58 -16.63
CA THR A 128 -7.84 3.85 -18.06
C THR A 128 -6.74 3.25 -18.92
N GLN A 129 -5.50 3.24 -18.43
CA GLN A 129 -4.35 2.76 -19.19
C GLN A 129 -3.97 1.32 -18.82
N CYS A 130 -4.00 0.99 -17.53
CA CYS A 130 -3.62 -0.35 -17.07
C CYS A 130 -4.81 -1.33 -17.02
N HIS A 131 -6.05 -0.85 -16.96
CA HIS A 131 -7.23 -1.69 -16.70
C HIS A 131 -7.08 -2.53 -15.42
N VAL A 132 -6.59 -1.89 -14.36
CA VAL A 132 -6.36 -2.50 -13.05
C VAL A 132 -7.23 -1.80 -12.01
N VAL A 133 -7.83 -2.57 -11.11
CA VAL A 133 -8.46 -2.09 -9.86
C VAL A 133 -7.51 -2.40 -8.71
N HIS A 134 -7.26 -1.44 -7.83
CA HIS A 134 -6.40 -1.58 -6.66
C HIS A 134 -6.99 -2.54 -5.61
N THR A 135 -8.31 -2.45 -5.37
CA THR A 135 -9.12 -3.32 -4.49
C THR A 135 -8.89 -3.17 -2.98
N ASP A 136 -7.78 -2.59 -2.54
CA ASP A 136 -7.51 -2.27 -1.12
C ASP A 136 -6.99 -0.83 -0.94
N LEU A 137 -7.64 0.15 -1.57
CA LEU A 137 -7.19 1.55 -1.52
C LEU A 137 -7.51 2.17 -0.14
N LYS A 138 -6.49 2.65 0.58
CA LYS A 138 -6.61 3.25 1.92
C LYS A 138 -5.41 4.14 2.22
N LEU A 139 -5.49 4.95 3.29
CA LEU A 139 -4.43 5.90 3.64
C LEU A 139 -3.08 5.24 3.98
N GLU A 140 -3.10 3.99 4.43
CA GLU A 140 -1.89 3.20 4.69
C GLU A 140 -1.17 2.80 3.41
N ASN A 141 -1.90 2.68 2.30
CA ASN A 141 -1.37 2.26 0.99
C ASN A 141 -1.00 3.47 0.10
N ILE A 142 -1.15 4.69 0.61
CA ILE A 142 -0.56 5.89 0.00
C ILE A 142 0.68 6.25 0.80
N MET A 143 1.85 6.00 0.23
CA MET A 143 3.13 6.35 0.84
C MET A 143 3.70 7.63 0.23
N MET A 144 4.58 8.30 0.95
CA MET A 144 5.12 9.60 0.58
C MET A 144 6.60 9.46 0.26
N THR A 145 7.09 10.08 -0.81
CA THR A 145 8.52 10.07 -1.13
C THR A 145 9.35 10.73 -0.02
N PHE A 146 10.65 10.41 0.05
CA PHE A 146 11.57 11.25 0.81
C PHE A 146 11.76 12.59 0.09
N GLU A 147 11.83 13.68 0.86
CA GLU A 147 12.22 14.99 0.36
C GLU A 147 13.69 15.04 -0.07
N ASP A 148 14.54 14.30 0.66
CA ASP A 148 15.98 14.24 0.50
C ASP A 148 16.53 12.96 1.15
N MET A 149 17.50 12.34 0.50
CA MET A 149 18.13 11.09 0.94
C MET A 149 19.00 11.27 2.18
N SER A 150 19.40 12.51 2.53
CA SER A 150 20.10 12.81 3.79
C SER A 150 19.31 12.39 5.04
N THR A 151 17.98 12.25 4.92
CA THR A 151 17.13 11.71 5.99
C THR A 151 17.47 10.24 6.27
N ILE A 152 17.76 9.47 5.22
CA ILE A 152 18.18 8.06 5.34
C ILE A 152 19.62 7.99 5.86
N ASP A 153 20.51 8.87 5.40
CA ASP A 153 21.89 8.96 5.91
C ASP A 153 21.89 9.22 7.42
N ALA A 154 21.12 10.21 7.88
CA ALA A 154 21.00 10.54 9.29
C ALA A 154 20.46 9.36 10.12
N LEU A 155 19.48 8.61 9.58
CA LEU A 155 18.99 7.40 10.23
C LEU A 155 20.11 6.35 10.35
N ILE A 156 20.89 6.11 9.30
CA ILE A 156 21.98 5.13 9.32
C ILE A 156 23.04 5.51 10.35
N GLU A 157 23.44 6.78 10.40
CA GLU A 157 24.39 7.26 11.41
C GLU A 157 23.83 7.11 12.83
N GLU A 158 22.55 7.41 13.05
CA GLU A 158 21.88 7.17 14.33
C GLU A 158 21.92 5.68 14.71
N GLN A 159 21.63 4.78 13.76
CA GLN A 159 21.60 3.33 13.99
C GLN A 159 22.96 2.74 14.38
N LYS A 160 24.08 3.38 14.03
CA LYS A 160 25.42 2.98 14.51
C LYS A 160 25.57 3.15 16.02
N THR A 161 24.95 4.19 16.59
CA THR A 161 25.05 4.52 18.02
C THR A 161 23.86 3.97 18.83
N MET A 162 22.69 3.91 18.22
CA MET A 162 21.43 3.46 18.81
C MET A 162 20.75 2.44 17.89
N PRO A 163 21.22 1.17 17.91
CA PRO A 163 20.71 0.15 17.01
C PRO A 163 19.24 -0.18 17.30
N MET A 164 18.50 -0.49 16.23
CA MET A 164 17.10 -0.87 16.31
C MET A 164 16.89 -2.01 17.31
N ALA A 165 15.83 -1.87 18.10
CA ALA A 165 15.34 -2.94 18.96
C ALA A 165 15.15 -4.22 18.12
N ARG A 166 15.75 -5.31 18.56
CA ARG A 166 15.72 -6.60 17.87
C ARG A 166 15.59 -7.74 18.86
N LYS A 167 14.97 -8.83 18.43
CA LYS A 167 14.91 -10.09 19.18
C LYS A 167 15.58 -11.20 18.39
N TYR A 168 16.25 -12.11 19.09
CA TYR A 168 16.83 -13.31 18.51
C TYR A 168 15.85 -14.47 18.70
N VAL A 169 15.47 -15.12 17.60
CA VAL A 169 14.55 -16.26 17.60
C VAL A 169 15.26 -17.42 16.91
N LYS A 170 15.78 -18.36 17.70
CA LYS A 170 16.61 -19.48 17.21
C LYS A 170 17.81 -18.97 16.39
N ASP A 171 17.74 -19.14 15.08
CA ASP A 171 18.76 -18.86 14.06
C ASP A 171 18.55 -17.52 13.33
N ARG A 172 17.49 -16.76 13.66
CA ARG A 172 17.18 -15.48 12.99
C ARG A 172 17.07 -14.30 13.94
N THR A 173 17.46 -13.13 13.45
CA THR A 173 17.23 -11.84 14.11
C THR A 173 15.96 -11.20 13.54
N VAL A 174 15.04 -10.80 14.41
CA VAL A 174 13.83 -10.07 14.03
C VAL A 174 13.96 -8.64 14.55
N TYR A 175 14.06 -7.69 13.62
CA TYR A 175 14.13 -6.27 13.92
C TYR A 175 12.73 -5.70 14.11
N ARG A 176 12.58 -4.78 15.06
CA ARG A 176 11.35 -3.99 15.19
C ARG A 176 11.29 -3.03 14.02
N SER A 177 10.13 -2.93 13.37
CA SER A 177 9.89 -1.92 12.34
C SER A 177 10.18 -0.52 12.90
N HIS A 178 10.96 0.24 12.13
CA HIS A 178 11.25 1.64 12.40
C HIS A 178 10.43 2.50 11.44
N ASN A 179 9.56 3.34 11.98
CA ASN A 179 8.65 4.15 11.19
C ASN A 179 8.83 5.66 11.42
N ASN A 180 9.88 6.10 12.11
CA ASN A 180 10.05 7.50 12.48
C ASN A 180 11.32 8.15 11.88
N PHE A 181 11.22 8.59 10.63
CA PHE A 181 12.31 9.27 9.91
C PHE A 181 12.48 10.75 10.29
N GLY A 182 12.33 11.10 11.57
CA GLY A 182 12.43 12.49 12.03
C GLY A 182 11.32 13.44 11.53
N PRO A 183 11.45 14.76 11.76
CA PRO A 183 10.51 15.77 11.28
C PRO A 183 10.54 15.88 9.75
N VAL A 184 9.43 16.30 9.17
CA VAL A 184 9.34 16.55 7.73
C VAL A 184 9.98 17.90 7.43
N ASP A 185 10.89 17.96 6.46
CA ASP A 185 11.44 19.25 6.04
C ASP A 185 10.32 20.18 5.54
N SER A 186 10.59 21.48 5.66
CA SER A 186 9.77 22.61 5.27
C SER A 186 9.30 22.59 3.81
N ASN A 187 9.97 21.89 2.90
CA ASN A 187 9.58 21.84 1.49
C ASN A 187 8.66 20.67 1.13
N LEU A 188 7.47 20.67 1.73
CA LEU A 188 6.44 19.64 1.55
C LEU A 188 5.98 19.44 0.09
N LEU A 189 6.21 20.41 -0.79
CA LEU A 189 5.88 20.30 -2.21
C LEU A 189 6.76 19.28 -2.96
N HIS A 190 7.92 18.93 -2.41
CA HIS A 190 8.82 17.92 -3.00
C HIS A 190 8.48 16.49 -2.53
N ILE A 191 7.52 16.36 -1.62
CA ILE A 191 7.06 15.07 -1.11
C ILE A 191 5.83 14.68 -1.90
N ILE A 192 5.96 13.65 -2.72
CA ILE A 192 4.93 13.23 -3.67
C ILE A 192 4.24 11.97 -3.13
N PRO A 193 2.90 11.91 -3.11
CA PRO A 193 2.20 10.69 -2.76
C PRO A 193 2.35 9.63 -3.86
N GLN A 194 2.50 8.39 -3.44
CA GLN A 194 2.63 7.21 -4.28
C GLN A 194 1.60 6.17 -3.83
N ILE A 195 0.80 5.67 -4.77
CA ILE A 195 -0.04 4.49 -4.56
C ILE A 195 0.90 3.28 -4.49
N THR A 196 0.70 2.44 -3.48
CA THR A 196 1.56 1.29 -3.18
C THR A 196 0.72 0.04 -2.89
N ASP A 197 1.38 -1.11 -2.80
CA ASP A 197 0.76 -2.38 -2.40
C ASP A 197 -0.29 -2.92 -3.38
N PHE A 198 0.20 -3.45 -4.51
CA PHE A 198 -0.62 -3.98 -5.60
C PHE A 198 -0.87 -5.49 -5.50
N ASP A 199 -0.58 -6.13 -4.38
CA ASP A 199 -0.68 -7.60 -4.21
C ASP A 199 -2.10 -8.12 -4.37
N LEU A 200 -3.07 -7.29 -3.95
CA LEU A 200 -4.49 -7.58 -4.06
C LEU A 200 -5.11 -7.02 -5.35
N ALA A 201 -4.38 -6.20 -6.11
CA ALA A 201 -4.90 -5.57 -7.31
C ALA A 201 -5.38 -6.62 -8.33
N ARG A 202 -6.33 -6.23 -9.19
CA ARG A 202 -6.98 -7.11 -10.15
C ARG A 202 -7.05 -6.47 -11.52
N ARG A 203 -6.68 -7.24 -12.55
CA ARG A 203 -6.89 -6.83 -13.95
C ARG A 203 -8.36 -7.03 -14.31
N VAL A 204 -8.89 -6.10 -15.09
CA VAL A 204 -10.28 -6.15 -15.57
C VAL A 204 -10.29 -6.75 -16.96
N ASP A 205 -10.51 -8.07 -17.03
CA ASP A 205 -10.66 -8.78 -18.29
C ASP A 205 -12.10 -8.70 -18.82
N LYS A 206 -12.25 -8.54 -20.14
CA LYS A 206 -13.57 -8.47 -20.77
C LYS A 206 -14.32 -9.80 -20.62
N GLY A 207 -15.52 -9.73 -20.05
CA GLY A 207 -16.46 -10.85 -20.00
C GLY A 207 -16.33 -11.77 -18.78
N VAL A 208 -15.37 -11.52 -17.88
CA VAL A 208 -15.29 -12.22 -16.60
C VAL A 208 -15.87 -11.31 -15.51
N PRO A 209 -16.99 -11.69 -14.87
CA PRO A 209 -17.51 -10.90 -13.76
C PRO A 209 -16.55 -11.01 -12.56
N LEU A 210 -15.97 -9.88 -12.17
CA LEU A 210 -15.20 -9.74 -10.94
C LEU A 210 -16.17 -9.59 -9.79
N ILE A 211 -16.21 -10.60 -8.93
CA ILE A 211 -17.27 -10.72 -7.93
C ILE A 211 -16.66 -11.06 -6.54
N GLU A 212 -15.41 -11.53 -6.50
CA GLU A 212 -14.70 -11.97 -5.29
C GLU A 212 -14.65 -10.89 -4.19
N PRO A 213 -14.57 -11.29 -2.90
CA PRO A 213 -14.50 -10.32 -1.83
C PRO A 213 -13.19 -9.52 -1.90
N ILE A 214 -13.34 -8.20 -1.91
CA ILE A 214 -12.25 -7.24 -1.88
C ILE A 214 -12.51 -6.19 -0.79
N GLN A 215 -11.55 -5.27 -0.63
CA GLN A 215 -11.58 -4.12 0.29
C GLN A 215 -11.56 -4.51 1.77
N ALA A 216 -11.02 -3.62 2.58
CA ALA A 216 -11.21 -3.70 4.02
C ALA A 216 -12.71 -3.63 4.34
N ASN A 217 -13.15 -4.46 5.30
CA ASN A 217 -14.54 -4.60 5.74
C ASN A 217 -15.28 -3.25 5.95
N GLU A 218 -14.58 -2.28 6.54
CA GLU A 218 -15.13 -0.98 6.94
C GLU A 218 -15.33 -0.01 5.76
N CYS A 219 -14.76 -0.34 4.60
CA CYS A 219 -14.76 0.49 3.41
C CYS A 219 -15.36 -0.25 2.20
N GLN A 220 -16.06 -1.37 2.42
CA GLN A 220 -16.64 -2.13 1.31
C GLN A 220 -17.65 -1.29 0.53
N ALA A 221 -17.48 -1.25 -0.80
CA ALA A 221 -18.42 -0.59 -1.68
C ALA A 221 -19.75 -1.35 -1.71
N PRO A 222 -20.89 -0.67 -1.96
CA PRO A 222 -22.18 -1.32 -2.04
C PRO A 222 -22.17 -2.52 -2.99
N GLU A 223 -21.62 -2.37 -4.19
CA GLU A 223 -21.58 -3.45 -5.19
C GLU A 223 -20.79 -4.68 -4.73
N VAL A 224 -19.77 -4.49 -3.88
CA VAL A 224 -18.97 -5.56 -3.27
C VAL A 224 -19.77 -6.20 -2.14
N LEU A 225 -20.39 -5.40 -1.27
CA LEU A 225 -21.22 -5.87 -0.16
C LEU A 225 -22.41 -6.69 -0.64
N PHE A 226 -23.04 -6.30 -1.75
CA PHE A 226 -24.14 -7.03 -2.37
C PHE A 226 -23.69 -8.18 -3.28
N GLY A 227 -22.39 -8.35 -3.52
CA GLY A 227 -21.87 -9.41 -4.41
C GLY A 227 -22.37 -9.27 -5.85
N THR A 228 -22.67 -8.05 -6.30
CA THR A 228 -23.22 -7.76 -7.63
C THR A 228 -22.17 -7.59 -8.71
N GLY A 229 -20.93 -7.92 -8.38
CA GLY A 229 -19.77 -7.66 -9.20
C GLY A 229 -19.35 -6.21 -9.17
N TRP A 230 -18.05 -6.01 -9.28
CA TRP A 230 -17.41 -4.73 -9.09
C TRP A 230 -16.44 -4.44 -10.23
N SER A 231 -16.00 -3.19 -10.28
CA SER A 231 -15.06 -2.69 -11.29
C SER A 231 -14.28 -1.51 -10.69
N TYR A 232 -13.77 -0.62 -11.54
CA TYR A 232 -13.05 0.60 -11.17
C TYR A 232 -13.78 1.47 -10.12
N SER A 233 -15.12 1.42 -10.10
CA SER A 233 -15.94 2.15 -9.11
C SER A 233 -15.65 1.77 -7.66
N ALA A 234 -15.19 0.54 -7.40
CA ALA A 234 -14.86 0.10 -6.05
C ALA A 234 -13.68 0.91 -5.46
N ASP A 235 -12.65 1.18 -6.27
CA ASP A 235 -11.56 2.07 -5.86
C ASP A 235 -12.04 3.50 -5.64
N MET A 236 -12.96 3.99 -6.49
CA MET A 236 -13.49 5.36 -6.34
C MET A 236 -14.32 5.52 -5.06
N TRP A 237 -15.05 4.48 -4.66
CA TRP A 237 -15.70 4.44 -3.36
C TRP A 237 -14.68 4.53 -2.21
N ASN A 238 -13.62 3.73 -2.26
CA ASN A 238 -12.55 3.80 -1.28
C ASN A 238 -11.82 5.14 -1.29
N PHE A 239 -11.61 5.74 -2.45
CA PHE A 239 -11.00 7.06 -2.58
C PHE A 239 -11.85 8.13 -1.89
N GLY A 240 -13.18 8.08 -2.05
CA GLY A 240 -14.11 8.95 -1.33
C GLY A 240 -14.06 8.77 0.19
N ALA A 241 -14.10 7.51 0.67
CA ALA A 241 -13.98 7.20 2.09
C ALA A 241 -12.62 7.63 2.67
N MET A 242 -11.54 7.44 1.90
CA MET A 242 -10.18 7.83 2.23
C MET A 242 -10.05 9.36 2.34
N ILE A 243 -10.65 10.13 1.43
CA ILE A 243 -10.69 11.60 1.52
C ILE A 243 -11.40 12.05 2.81
N TRP A 244 -12.52 11.41 3.15
CA TRP A 244 -13.25 11.72 4.37
C TRP A 244 -12.38 11.47 5.61
N GLU A 245 -11.75 10.29 5.72
CA GLU A 245 -10.86 9.98 6.83
C GLU A 245 -9.66 10.93 6.88
N PHE A 246 -9.10 11.26 5.72
CA PHE A 246 -7.96 12.14 5.61
C PHE A 246 -8.27 13.56 6.05
N LEU A 247 -9.42 14.11 5.68
CA LEU A 247 -9.77 15.49 6.02
C LEU A 247 -10.42 15.58 7.41
N GLY A 248 -11.33 14.66 7.72
CA GLY A 248 -12.14 14.63 8.94
C GLY A 248 -11.47 13.96 10.13
N GLY A 249 -10.49 13.07 9.90
CA GLY A 249 -9.75 12.39 10.97
C GLY A 249 -10.37 11.10 11.50
N GLU A 250 -11.56 10.76 11.04
CA GLU A 250 -12.33 9.60 11.47
C GLU A 250 -12.86 8.86 10.24
N SER A 251 -13.02 7.54 10.35
CA SER A 251 -13.57 6.74 9.26
C SER A 251 -15.01 7.17 8.92
N LEU A 252 -15.35 7.15 7.63
CA LEU A 252 -16.69 7.53 7.15
C LEU A 252 -17.77 6.58 7.69
N PHE A 253 -17.45 5.28 7.80
CA PHE A 253 -18.39 4.25 8.25
C PHE A 253 -17.94 3.62 9.56
N ILE A 254 -18.26 4.28 10.66
CA ILE A 254 -17.85 3.86 12.00
C ILE A 254 -18.50 2.51 12.37
N GLN A 255 -17.66 1.54 12.73
CA GLN A 255 -18.10 0.26 13.30
C GLN A 255 -18.11 0.32 14.83
N LYS A 256 -18.96 -0.52 15.44
CA LYS A 256 -18.87 -0.82 16.88
C LYS A 256 -17.67 -1.76 17.12
N LYS A 257 -17.53 -2.32 18.33
CA LYS A 257 -16.42 -3.21 18.71
C LYS A 257 -16.09 -4.33 17.71
N CYS A 258 -17.09 -4.88 17.02
CA CYS A 258 -16.90 -5.90 16.01
C CYS A 258 -17.56 -5.46 14.70
N PHE A 259 -16.92 -5.77 13.58
CA PHE A 259 -17.50 -5.53 12.26
C PHE A 259 -18.82 -6.27 12.10
N SER A 260 -19.82 -5.58 11.51
CA SER A 260 -21.09 -6.17 11.12
C SER A 260 -21.49 -5.65 9.75
N GLN A 261 -21.66 -6.55 8.78
CA GLN A 261 -22.12 -6.20 7.44
C GLN A 261 -23.48 -5.48 7.48
N ALA A 262 -24.39 -5.90 8.36
CA ALA A 262 -25.68 -5.24 8.52
C ALA A 262 -25.55 -3.81 9.06
N GLN A 263 -24.62 -3.57 10.00
CA GLN A 263 -24.34 -2.23 10.51
C GLN A 263 -23.68 -1.36 9.43
N HIS A 264 -22.74 -1.93 8.67
CA HIS A 264 -22.08 -1.23 7.57
C HIS A 264 -23.10 -0.79 6.51
N LEU A 265 -23.98 -1.70 6.09
CA LEU A 265 -25.09 -1.37 5.18
C LEU A 265 -26.01 -0.28 5.77
N ALA A 266 -26.36 -0.37 7.06
CA ALA A 266 -27.16 0.64 7.72
C ALA A 266 -26.49 2.02 7.73
N ASN A 267 -25.16 2.08 7.91
CA ASN A 267 -24.40 3.33 7.84
C ASN A 267 -24.41 3.92 6.42
N ILE A 268 -24.23 3.08 5.40
CA ILE A 268 -24.34 3.49 3.98
C ILE A 268 -25.74 4.07 3.72
N ILE A 269 -26.79 3.38 4.17
CA ILE A 269 -28.18 3.82 3.99
C ILE A 269 -28.47 5.12 4.73
N ALA A 270 -27.93 5.30 5.94
CA ALA A 270 -28.11 6.52 6.71
C ALA A 270 -27.50 7.75 6.00
N LEU A 271 -26.42 7.56 5.24
CA LEU A 271 -25.74 8.63 4.52
C LEU A 271 -26.30 8.87 3.11
N HIS A 272 -26.56 7.81 2.35
CA HIS A 272 -26.91 7.87 0.93
C HIS A 272 -28.37 7.55 0.62
N GLY A 273 -29.16 7.12 1.61
CA GLY A 273 -30.51 6.59 1.39
C GLY A 273 -30.52 5.10 1.02
N PRO A 274 -31.70 4.53 0.75
CA PRO A 274 -31.84 3.10 0.47
C PRO A 274 -31.08 2.69 -0.82
N PRO A 275 -30.64 1.43 -0.94
CA PRO A 275 -29.99 0.94 -2.14
C PRO A 275 -30.89 1.12 -3.37
N PRO A 276 -30.35 1.56 -4.52
CA PRO A 276 -31.13 1.70 -5.74
C PRO A 276 -31.82 0.38 -6.14
N PRO A 277 -33.06 0.40 -6.67
CA PRO A 277 -33.76 -0.81 -7.10
C PRO A 277 -32.97 -1.66 -8.09
N GLU A 278 -32.17 -1.03 -8.95
CA GLU A 278 -31.32 -1.69 -9.94
C GLU A 278 -30.23 -2.55 -9.27
N LEU A 279 -29.64 -2.06 -8.17
CA LEU A 279 -28.64 -2.80 -7.41
C LEU A 279 -29.26 -4.03 -6.72
N ILE A 280 -30.47 -3.87 -6.16
CA ILE A 280 -31.22 -4.96 -5.54
C ILE A 280 -31.60 -6.02 -6.60
N GLN A 281 -32.04 -5.58 -7.77
CA GLN A 281 -32.37 -6.50 -8.87
C GLN A 281 -31.13 -7.29 -9.32
N ARG A 282 -29.98 -6.60 -9.45
CA ARG A 282 -28.71 -7.24 -9.80
C ARG A 282 -28.25 -8.24 -8.73
N GLU A 283 -28.43 -7.96 -7.45
CA GLU A 283 -28.13 -8.93 -6.37
C GLU A 283 -28.97 -10.19 -6.55
N ARG A 284 -30.27 -10.05 -6.78
CA ARG A 284 -31.17 -11.19 -6.97
C ARG A 284 -30.78 -12.04 -8.16
N GLU A 285 -30.35 -11.39 -9.25
CA GLU A 285 -29.85 -12.06 -10.45
C GLU A 285 -28.53 -12.78 -10.17
N MET A 286 -27.61 -12.20 -9.40
CA MET A 286 -26.25 -12.72 -9.22
C MET A 286 -26.06 -13.61 -8.00
N ARG A 287 -27.02 -13.69 -7.06
CA ARG A 287 -26.89 -14.44 -5.80
C ARG A 287 -26.58 -15.94 -5.91
N HIS A 288 -26.82 -16.51 -7.09
CA HIS A 288 -26.55 -17.91 -7.38
C HIS A 288 -25.09 -18.14 -7.84
N LEU A 289 -24.41 -17.08 -8.27
CA LEU A 289 -22.98 -17.12 -8.58
C LEU A 289 -22.23 -17.36 -7.28
N ARG A 290 -21.33 -18.33 -7.32
CA ARG A 290 -20.41 -18.61 -6.22
C ARG A 290 -19.01 -18.28 -6.68
N PHE A 291 -18.26 -17.65 -5.80
CA PHE A 291 -16.83 -17.57 -5.96
C PHE A 291 -16.26 -18.99 -5.94
N PRO A 292 -15.36 -19.34 -6.86
CA PRO A 292 -14.50 -20.48 -6.59
C PRO A 292 -13.85 -20.26 -5.22
N PRO A 293 -13.79 -21.28 -4.34
CA PRO A 293 -13.08 -21.15 -3.08
C PRO A 293 -11.70 -20.60 -3.41
N SER A 294 -11.28 -19.58 -2.67
CA SER A 294 -9.98 -18.97 -2.92
C SER A 294 -8.93 -20.09 -2.91
N ASN A 295 -8.05 -20.11 -3.91
CA ASN A 295 -6.82 -20.88 -3.84
C ASN A 295 -5.85 -20.23 -2.83
N SER A 296 -6.38 -19.75 -1.70
CA SER A 296 -5.62 -19.22 -0.57
C SER A 296 -5.50 -20.35 0.46
N PRO A 297 -4.37 -21.09 0.49
CA PRO A 297 -4.06 -21.94 1.63
C PRO A 297 -3.68 -21.04 2.81
N GLY A 298 -4.70 -20.51 3.50
CA GLY A 298 -4.49 -19.59 4.62
C GLY A 298 -5.71 -19.34 5.52
N ALA A 299 -6.93 -19.71 5.10
CA ALA A 299 -8.10 -19.70 5.98
C ALA A 299 -8.13 -20.98 6.82
N GLY A 300 -7.16 -21.12 7.71
CA GLY A 300 -7.02 -22.26 8.60
C GLY A 300 -6.01 -21.98 9.69
N LEU A 301 -6.40 -21.13 10.65
CA LEU A 301 -6.24 -21.24 12.11
C LEU A 301 -6.60 -19.93 12.79
#